data_AF-A0A088E443-F1
#
_entry.id   AF-A0A088E443-F1
#
_cell.length_a   1.000
_cell.length_b   1.000
_cell.length_c   1.000
_cell.angle_alpha   90.00
_cell.angle_beta   90.00
_cell.angle_gamma   90.00
#
_symmetry.space_group_name_H-M   'P 1'
#
loop_
_entity.id
_entity.type
_entity.pdbx_description
1 polymer ?
#
loop_
_entity_poly.entity_id
_entity_poly.type
_entity_poly.pdbx_seq_one_letter_code
_entity_poly.pdbx_strand_id
1 'polypeptide(L)'
;MVSVEEAKELIRGGYDIHLHSAPDLLPRKANDIEFARMAKEAGMAGFVLKSHYMPTAERASLVRYVVEGFKAYGGLVLNWGVGGINPVAVEVSAKSGAKVVWMPTIDSINEKGRWTDVNDWSKAPYWAKLSKELKSLNNATPIVIWKGQELKEEVYDVLDIIKKYNMVLATGHISKEDGLRFIPLASQYGVRRIVVTHPEFPSTSYRVEEQVKLLDYNPVFERCFTTPFSRKTTWDVVIRGIRETGIENNVLSTDLGQPTAPYPVEGMIMFAQKLLEAGFSGDEIHRMIADNPRKLLEE
;
A
#
# COMPACT_ATOMS: atom_id res chain seq x y z
N MET A 1 -1.56 -28.78 -13.73
CA MET A 1 -1.15 -28.14 -12.45
C MET A 1 -0.29 -26.95 -12.82
N VAL A 2 -0.60 -25.77 -12.31
CA VAL A 2 0.24 -24.58 -12.49
C VAL A 2 1.61 -24.85 -11.88
N SER A 3 2.69 -24.63 -12.63
CA SER A 3 4.05 -24.87 -12.15
C SER A 3 4.50 -23.75 -11.21
N VAL A 4 5.09 -24.10 -10.06
CA VAL A 4 5.79 -23.12 -9.20
C VAL A 4 6.89 -22.40 -10.00
N GLU A 5 7.52 -23.10 -10.93
CA GLU A 5 8.61 -22.55 -11.74
C GLU A 5 8.11 -21.49 -12.72
N GLU A 6 6.93 -21.70 -13.30
CA GLU A 6 6.27 -20.70 -14.15
C GLU A 6 5.96 -19.42 -13.34
N ALA A 7 5.38 -19.56 -12.15
CA ALA A 7 5.08 -18.41 -11.30
C ALA A 7 6.34 -17.64 -10.83
N LYS A 8 7.46 -18.34 -10.63
CA LYS A 8 8.76 -17.69 -10.34
C LYS A 8 9.26 -16.86 -11.52
N GLU A 9 9.11 -17.35 -12.75
CA GLU A 9 9.52 -16.60 -13.94
C GLU A 9 8.70 -15.31 -14.09
N LEU A 10 7.39 -15.36 -13.79
CA LEU A 10 6.49 -14.21 -13.91
C LEU A 10 6.83 -13.04 -12.99
N ILE A 11 7.44 -13.28 -11.83
CA ILE A 11 7.80 -12.21 -10.88
C ILE A 11 9.12 -11.50 -11.22
N ARG A 12 9.89 -12.01 -12.17
CA ARG A 12 11.15 -11.39 -12.59
C ARG A 12 10.86 -10.01 -13.16
N GLY A 13 11.73 -9.04 -12.86
CA GLY A 13 11.48 -7.63 -13.18
C GLY A 13 10.35 -6.97 -12.37
N GLY A 14 9.69 -7.72 -11.49
CA GLY A 14 8.55 -7.26 -10.69
C GLY A 14 8.89 -6.26 -9.60
N TYR A 15 7.85 -5.58 -9.11
CA TYR A 15 7.91 -4.69 -7.95
C TYR A 15 6.84 -5.06 -6.94
N ASP A 16 7.21 -5.08 -5.67
CA ASP A 16 6.23 -5.11 -4.58
C ASP A 16 6.06 -3.68 -4.02
N ILE A 17 4.94 -3.02 -4.34
CA ILE A 17 4.75 -1.61 -3.97
C ILE A 17 4.25 -1.40 -2.54
N HIS A 18 4.11 -2.47 -1.77
CA HIS A 18 3.61 -2.43 -0.41
C HIS A 18 4.21 -3.56 0.41
N LEU A 19 5.33 -3.29 1.09
CA LEU A 19 5.88 -4.25 2.05
C LEU A 19 6.35 -3.58 3.34
N HIS A 20 6.44 -4.40 4.37
CA HIS A 20 6.80 -3.98 5.70
C HIS A 20 8.06 -4.69 6.21
N SER A 21 9.09 -3.94 6.61
CA SER A 21 10.41 -4.49 6.95
C SER A 21 11.02 -3.79 8.17
N ALA A 22 11.94 -4.48 8.84
CA ALA A 22 12.69 -3.86 9.92
C ALA A 22 13.70 -2.83 9.37
N PRO A 23 14.00 -1.75 10.13
CA PRO A 23 13.43 -1.40 11.42
C PRO A 23 11.96 -0.91 11.35
N ASP A 24 11.14 -1.32 12.31
CA ASP A 24 9.75 -0.86 12.50
C ASP A 24 9.40 -1.01 14.00
N LEU A 25 8.38 -0.30 14.49
CA LEU A 25 7.89 -0.48 15.86
C LEU A 25 7.26 -1.86 16.05
N LEU A 26 6.64 -2.40 15.00
CA LEU A 26 6.17 -3.79 15.00
C LEU A 26 7.30 -4.72 14.54
N PRO A 27 7.54 -5.85 15.21
CA PRO A 27 8.53 -6.84 14.77
C PRO A 27 8.27 -7.28 13.33
N ARG A 28 9.33 -7.34 12.52
CA ARG A 28 9.28 -7.77 11.12
C ARG A 28 10.15 -8.99 10.87
N LYS A 29 9.79 -9.76 9.86
CA LYS A 29 10.43 -11.05 9.55
C LYS A 29 11.89 -10.92 9.12
N ALA A 30 12.24 -9.82 8.45
CA ALA A 30 13.61 -9.47 8.08
C ALA A 30 13.75 -7.95 7.93
N ASN A 31 14.98 -7.47 7.79
CA ASN A 31 15.27 -6.07 7.53
C ASN A 31 15.25 -5.70 6.04
N ASP A 32 15.34 -4.40 5.76
CA ASP A 32 15.32 -3.81 4.42
C ASP A 32 16.32 -4.46 3.44
N ILE A 33 17.55 -4.69 3.90
CA ILE A 33 18.65 -5.19 3.08
C ILE A 33 18.46 -6.68 2.81
N GLU A 34 18.01 -7.44 3.81
CA GLU A 34 17.71 -8.87 3.66
C GLU A 34 16.60 -9.10 2.65
N PHE A 35 15.48 -8.39 2.75
CA PHE A 35 14.41 -8.48 1.74
C PHE A 35 14.87 -8.03 0.35
N ALA A 36 15.70 -6.99 0.25
CA ALA A 36 16.21 -6.55 -1.04
C ALA A 36 17.11 -7.62 -1.69
N ARG A 37 17.95 -8.30 -0.91
CA ARG A 37 18.77 -9.41 -1.41
C ARG A 37 17.91 -10.59 -1.88
N MET A 38 16.91 -10.99 -1.09
CA MET A 38 16.00 -12.07 -1.46
C MET A 38 15.21 -11.74 -2.73
N ALA A 39 14.67 -10.53 -2.84
CA ALA A 39 13.92 -10.07 -4.02
C ALA A 39 14.82 -10.02 -5.26
N LYS A 40 16.05 -9.49 -5.13
CA LYS A 40 17.04 -9.46 -6.22
C LYS A 40 17.44 -10.87 -6.66
N GLU A 41 17.68 -11.79 -5.73
CA GLU A 41 18.00 -13.19 -6.02
C GLU A 41 16.87 -13.89 -6.79
N ALA A 42 15.61 -13.58 -6.44
CA ALA A 42 14.44 -14.03 -7.18
C ALA A 42 14.22 -13.31 -8.53
N GLY A 43 15.09 -12.35 -8.90
CA GLY A 43 15.03 -11.61 -10.15
C GLY A 43 14.05 -10.45 -10.17
N MET A 44 13.44 -10.06 -9.04
CA MET A 44 12.61 -8.86 -8.95
C MET A 44 13.44 -7.58 -9.13
N ALA A 45 12.82 -6.52 -9.64
CA ALA A 45 13.49 -5.25 -9.89
C ALA A 45 13.51 -4.33 -8.66
N GLY A 46 12.47 -4.36 -7.83
CA GLY A 46 12.35 -3.38 -6.76
C GLY A 46 11.20 -3.61 -5.77
N PHE A 47 11.07 -2.68 -4.83
CA PHE A 47 9.93 -2.59 -3.92
C PHE A 47 9.73 -1.19 -3.36
N VAL A 48 8.61 -0.96 -2.67
CA VAL A 48 8.40 0.21 -1.82
C VAL A 48 8.30 -0.19 -0.35
N LEU A 49 9.16 0.39 0.48
CA LEU A 49 9.13 0.25 1.93
C LEU A 49 8.00 1.09 2.52
N LYS A 50 7.10 0.47 3.28
CA LYS A 50 6.06 1.17 4.03
C LYS A 50 6.24 0.96 5.52
N SER A 51 6.10 2.03 6.29
CA SER A 51 5.93 1.97 7.74
C SER A 51 4.71 2.80 8.14
N HIS A 52 3.93 2.29 9.10
CA HIS A 52 2.81 3.04 9.66
C HIS A 52 3.26 4.21 10.55
N TYR A 53 4.54 4.31 10.88
CA TYR A 53 5.01 5.21 11.93
C TYR A 53 6.02 6.22 11.42
N MET A 54 6.99 5.80 10.60
CA MET A 54 8.15 6.61 10.25
C MET A 54 8.33 6.71 8.72
N PRO A 55 8.91 7.81 8.20
CA PRO A 55 9.30 7.89 6.80
C PRO A 55 10.31 6.79 6.42
N THR A 56 10.25 6.30 5.19
CA THR A 56 11.13 5.20 4.72
C THR A 56 12.04 5.59 3.55
N ALA A 57 12.01 6.84 3.10
CA ALA A 57 12.80 7.31 1.96
C ALA A 57 14.32 7.13 2.15
N GLU A 58 14.83 7.49 3.33
CA GLU A 58 16.26 7.39 3.67
C GLU A 58 16.70 5.92 3.78
N ARG A 59 15.86 5.07 4.39
CA ARG A 59 16.07 3.62 4.44
C ARG A 59 16.16 3.01 3.04
N ALA A 60 15.25 3.40 2.14
CA ALA A 60 15.31 2.97 0.75
C ALA A 60 16.59 3.44 0.05
N SER A 61 17.10 4.63 0.38
CA SER A 61 18.40 5.10 -0.12
C SER A 61 19.56 4.23 0.36
N LEU A 62 19.56 3.81 1.62
CA LEU A 62 20.57 2.88 2.15
C LEU A 62 20.49 1.52 1.46
N VAL A 63 19.29 1.01 1.17
CA VAL A 63 19.13 -0.23 0.39
C VAL A 63 19.77 -0.11 -0.99
N ARG A 64 19.48 0.98 -1.73
CA ARG A 64 20.08 1.21 -3.05
C ARG A 64 21.60 1.32 -3.00
N TYR A 65 22.14 1.85 -1.90
CA TYR A 65 23.58 1.92 -1.66
C TYR A 65 24.21 0.53 -1.41
N VAL A 66 23.55 -0.33 -0.61
CA VAL A 66 24.10 -1.64 -0.22
C VAL A 66 23.82 -2.74 -1.24
N VAL A 67 22.66 -2.70 -1.91
CA VAL A 67 22.21 -3.71 -2.87
C VAL A 67 22.18 -3.08 -4.26
N GLU A 68 23.36 -2.98 -4.87
CA GLU A 68 23.56 -2.30 -6.15
C GLU A 68 22.59 -2.79 -7.23
N GLY A 69 22.03 -1.86 -8.00
CA GLY A 69 21.09 -2.16 -9.09
C GLY A 69 19.68 -2.55 -8.65
N PHE A 70 19.41 -2.69 -7.35
CA PHE A 70 18.05 -2.95 -6.85
C PHE A 70 17.28 -1.64 -6.62
N LYS A 71 16.04 -1.57 -7.09
CA LYS A 71 15.21 -0.37 -7.03
C LYS A 71 14.34 -0.34 -5.79
N ALA A 72 14.94 -0.01 -4.65
CA ALA A 72 14.19 0.25 -3.43
C ALA A 72 13.63 1.67 -3.44
N TYR A 73 12.36 1.82 -3.11
CA TYR A 73 11.66 3.10 -2.93
C TYR A 73 11.12 3.19 -1.50
N GLY A 74 10.88 4.42 -1.04
CA GLY A 74 10.26 4.67 0.26
C GLY A 74 9.06 5.59 0.13
N GLY A 75 8.40 5.85 1.24
CA GLY A 75 7.23 6.69 1.31
C GLY A 75 6.95 7.19 2.71
N LEU A 76 5.75 7.75 2.87
CA LEU A 76 5.27 8.36 4.09
C LEU A 76 3.80 8.00 4.29
N VAL A 77 3.43 7.59 5.50
CA VAL A 77 2.03 7.37 5.88
C VAL A 77 1.61 8.49 6.83
N LEU A 78 0.53 9.20 6.53
CA LEU A 78 0.06 10.38 7.28
C LEU A 78 -0.68 10.01 8.58
N ASN A 79 -0.02 9.23 9.43
CA ASN A 79 -0.47 8.86 10.77
C ASN A 79 0.09 9.81 11.84
N TRP A 80 -0.31 9.64 13.10
CA TRP A 80 0.16 10.51 14.19
C TRP A 80 1.65 10.41 14.47
N GLY A 81 2.31 9.31 14.09
CA GLY A 81 3.77 9.18 14.15
C GLY A 81 4.54 10.28 13.41
N VAL A 82 3.89 10.94 12.44
CA VAL A 82 4.45 12.08 11.67
C VAL A 82 3.63 13.35 11.84
N GLY A 83 2.75 13.43 12.84
CA GLY A 83 1.88 14.58 13.10
C GLY A 83 0.53 14.57 12.38
N GLY A 84 0.14 13.44 11.77
CA GLY A 84 -1.13 13.30 11.05
C GLY A 84 -1.03 13.78 9.60
N ILE A 85 -2.07 14.48 9.11
CA ILE A 85 -2.01 15.16 7.81
C ILE A 85 -1.03 16.34 7.93
N ASN A 86 0.23 16.08 7.62
CA ASN A 86 1.34 17.01 7.88
C ASN A 86 2.07 17.37 6.57
N PRO A 87 1.78 18.54 5.96
CA PRO A 87 2.44 19.00 4.74
C PRO A 87 3.97 19.12 4.89
N VAL A 88 4.46 19.56 6.05
CA VAL A 88 5.91 19.68 6.30
C VAL A 88 6.59 18.32 6.23
N ALA A 89 6.00 17.30 6.85
CA ALA A 89 6.52 15.93 6.79
C ALA A 89 6.52 15.39 5.34
N VAL A 90 5.49 15.71 4.55
CA VAL A 90 5.42 15.32 3.14
C VAL A 90 6.52 16.00 2.33
N GLU A 91 6.71 17.32 2.46
CA GLU A 91 7.71 18.03 1.68
C GLU A 91 9.14 17.60 2.03
N VAL A 92 9.44 17.41 3.32
CA VAL A 92 10.73 16.88 3.76
C VAL A 92 10.94 15.46 3.21
N SER A 93 9.93 14.59 3.31
CA SER A 93 10.03 13.22 2.80
C SER A 93 10.20 13.18 1.28
N ALA A 94 9.50 14.06 0.54
CA ALA A 94 9.64 14.20 -0.90
C ALA A 94 11.06 14.62 -1.29
N LYS A 95 11.63 15.60 -0.56
CA LYS A 95 13.03 16.01 -0.73
C LYS A 95 14.04 14.91 -0.39
N SER A 96 13.73 14.06 0.59
CA SER A 96 14.54 12.86 0.90
C SER A 96 14.33 11.69 -0.08
N GLY A 97 13.47 11.85 -1.10
CA GLY A 97 13.27 10.86 -2.16
C GLY A 97 12.13 9.88 -1.95
N ALA A 98 11.16 10.19 -1.08
CA ALA A 98 9.91 9.43 -0.98
C ALA A 98 9.19 9.42 -2.34
N LYS A 99 8.55 8.29 -2.67
CA LYS A 99 7.76 8.11 -3.89
C LYS A 99 6.28 7.98 -3.64
N VAL A 100 5.89 7.45 -2.49
CA VAL A 100 4.48 7.20 -2.15
C VAL A 100 4.10 7.96 -0.89
N VAL A 101 2.96 8.62 -0.93
CA VAL A 101 2.30 9.22 0.24
C VAL A 101 0.99 8.50 0.46
N TRP A 102 0.87 7.76 1.56
CA TRP A 102 -0.40 7.19 1.98
C TRP A 102 -1.12 8.19 2.88
N MET A 103 -2.39 8.43 2.57
CA MET A 103 -3.34 9.01 3.52
C MET A 103 -3.42 8.15 4.80
N PRO A 104 -4.04 8.63 5.90
CA PRO A 104 -4.01 7.94 7.17
C PRO A 104 -4.45 6.47 7.08
N THR A 105 -3.79 5.63 7.86
CA THR A 105 -4.07 4.18 7.91
C THR A 105 -4.59 3.82 9.29
N ILE A 106 -3.73 3.34 10.19
CA ILE A 106 -4.08 2.90 11.55
C ILE A 106 -4.64 4.02 12.42
N ASP A 107 -4.32 5.27 12.11
CA ASP A 107 -4.84 6.44 12.83
C ASP A 107 -6.05 7.09 12.15
N SER A 108 -6.50 6.60 10.99
CA SER A 108 -7.73 7.09 10.35
C SER A 108 -8.96 6.87 11.23
N ILE A 109 -9.99 7.70 11.11
CA ILE A 109 -11.28 7.47 11.79
C ILE A 109 -11.87 6.10 11.45
N ASN A 110 -11.70 5.66 10.22
CA ASN A 110 -12.26 4.41 9.74
C ASN A 110 -11.56 3.17 10.32
N GLU A 111 -10.26 3.23 10.60
CA GLU A 111 -9.53 2.13 11.24
C GLU A 111 -9.54 2.27 12.76
N LYS A 112 -9.05 3.40 13.29
CA LYS A 112 -8.90 3.64 14.74
C LYS A 112 -10.24 3.68 15.46
N GLY A 113 -11.26 4.26 14.83
CA GLY A 113 -12.62 4.32 15.39
C GLY A 113 -13.24 2.95 15.65
N ARG A 114 -12.73 1.88 15.02
CA ARG A 114 -13.19 0.50 15.28
C ARG A 114 -12.68 -0.06 16.61
N TRP A 115 -11.68 0.59 17.22
CA TRP A 115 -10.98 0.09 18.40
C TRP A 115 -11.11 1.01 19.63
N THR A 116 -11.92 2.06 19.57
CA THR A 116 -12.15 2.99 20.70
C THR A 116 -12.97 2.35 21.83
N ASP A 117 -13.94 1.50 21.48
CA ASP A 117 -14.94 0.96 22.42
C ASP A 117 -15.00 -0.58 22.38
N VAL A 118 -13.85 -1.23 22.20
CA VAL A 118 -13.78 -2.70 22.10
C VAL A 118 -13.64 -3.35 23.48
N ASN A 119 -14.56 -4.26 23.79
CA ASN A 119 -14.55 -5.03 25.04
C ASN A 119 -13.62 -6.25 24.99
N ASP A 120 -13.44 -6.86 23.81
CA ASP A 120 -12.56 -8.03 23.62
C ASP A 120 -11.33 -7.69 22.78
N TRP A 121 -10.21 -7.45 23.45
CA TRP A 121 -8.93 -7.14 22.83
C TRP A 121 -8.14 -8.37 22.38
N SER A 122 -8.62 -9.60 22.67
CA SER A 122 -7.89 -10.83 22.30
C SER A 122 -7.70 -10.93 20.78
N LYS A 123 -8.71 -10.49 20.02
CA LYS A 123 -8.74 -10.46 18.55
C LYS A 123 -8.17 -9.18 17.93
N ALA A 124 -7.67 -8.24 18.73
CA ALA A 124 -7.14 -6.99 18.21
C ALA A 124 -5.88 -7.22 17.36
N PRO A 125 -5.74 -6.50 16.22
CA PRO A 125 -4.54 -6.56 15.40
C PRO A 125 -3.33 -6.02 16.18
N TYR A 126 -2.12 -6.45 15.79
CA TYR A 126 -0.88 -6.07 16.46
C TYR A 126 -0.70 -4.56 16.62
N TRP A 127 -1.07 -3.78 15.60
CA TRP A 127 -0.97 -2.31 15.65
C TRP A 127 -1.90 -1.71 16.71
N ALA A 128 -3.09 -2.27 16.93
CA ALA A 128 -4.05 -1.74 17.91
C ALA A 128 -3.56 -2.02 19.34
N LYS A 129 -2.93 -3.19 19.55
CA LYS A 129 -2.26 -3.54 20.82
C LYS A 129 -1.09 -2.58 21.10
N LEU A 130 -0.23 -2.34 20.11
CA LEU A 130 0.87 -1.37 20.23
C LEU A 130 0.36 0.06 20.49
N SER A 131 -0.69 0.50 19.79
CA SER A 131 -1.28 1.82 20.01
C SER A 131 -1.78 1.98 21.45
N LYS A 132 -2.33 0.92 22.06
CA LYS A 132 -2.78 0.93 23.45
C LYS A 132 -1.62 1.06 24.45
N GLU A 133 -0.47 0.45 24.16
CA GLU A 133 0.74 0.57 24.97
C GLU A 133 1.34 1.98 24.90
N LEU A 134 1.25 2.62 23.73
CA LEU A 134 1.75 3.97 23.49
C LEU A 134 0.71 5.03 23.89
N LYS A 135 0.70 5.45 25.17
CA LYS A 135 -0.27 6.40 25.75
C LYS A 135 -0.64 7.59 24.85
N SER A 136 0.33 8.27 24.27
CA SER A 136 0.08 9.42 23.39
C SER A 136 -0.66 9.05 22.11
N LEU A 137 -0.35 7.89 21.51
CA LEU A 137 -1.09 7.39 20.36
C LEU A 137 -2.46 6.88 20.77
N ASN A 138 -2.59 6.20 21.91
CA ASN A 138 -3.88 5.73 22.42
C ASN A 138 -4.88 6.89 22.59
N ASN A 139 -4.41 8.02 23.13
CA ASN A 139 -5.25 9.17 23.43
C ASN A 139 -5.45 10.12 22.23
N ALA A 140 -4.71 9.91 21.14
CA ALA A 140 -4.82 10.77 19.96
C ALA A 140 -6.16 10.54 19.24
N THR A 141 -6.85 11.62 18.91
CA THR A 141 -8.12 11.58 18.17
C THR A 141 -7.91 10.94 16.80
N PRO A 142 -8.88 10.16 16.28
CA PRO A 142 -8.74 9.62 14.94
C PRO A 142 -8.68 10.74 13.88
N ILE A 143 -7.89 10.51 12.84
CA ILE A 143 -7.64 11.47 11.77
C ILE A 143 -8.80 11.42 10.76
N VAL A 144 -9.34 12.60 10.46
CA VAL A 144 -10.33 12.83 9.41
C VAL A 144 -9.77 13.79 8.37
N ILE A 145 -10.08 13.56 7.08
CA ILE A 145 -9.61 14.40 5.96
C ILE A 145 -10.61 15.50 5.57
N TRP A 146 -11.84 15.40 6.07
CA TRP A 146 -12.93 16.34 5.79
C TRP A 146 -13.24 17.23 7.00
N LYS A 147 -13.71 18.44 6.72
CA LYS A 147 -14.39 19.35 7.64
C LYS A 147 -15.81 19.57 7.11
N GLY A 148 -16.75 18.73 7.56
CA GLY A 148 -18.09 18.69 6.97
C GLY A 148 -18.03 18.20 5.53
N GLN A 149 -18.46 19.05 4.58
CA GLN A 149 -18.42 18.70 3.15
C GLN A 149 -17.12 19.11 2.46
N GLU A 150 -16.33 20.00 3.08
CA GLU A 150 -15.10 20.52 2.49
C GLU A 150 -13.90 19.68 2.91
N LEU A 151 -12.94 19.53 2.00
CA LEU A 151 -11.65 18.92 2.31
C LEU A 151 -10.84 19.91 3.16
N LYS A 152 -10.11 19.41 4.16
CA LYS A 152 -9.30 20.29 5.01
C LYS A 152 -8.15 20.94 4.24
N GLU A 153 -7.77 22.15 4.66
CA GLU A 153 -6.69 22.93 4.04
C GLU A 153 -5.37 22.15 4.02
N GLU A 154 -5.01 21.51 5.13
CA GLU A 154 -3.77 20.72 5.21
C GLU A 154 -3.74 19.54 4.23
N VAL A 155 -4.90 19.05 3.77
CA VAL A 155 -4.94 17.99 2.75
C VAL A 155 -4.64 18.59 1.38
N TYR A 156 -5.14 19.79 1.07
CA TYR A 156 -4.79 20.49 -0.19
C TYR A 156 -3.29 20.79 -0.25
N ASP A 157 -2.69 21.25 0.85
CA ASP A 157 -1.24 21.47 0.91
C ASP A 157 -0.46 20.18 0.61
N VAL A 158 -0.91 19.04 1.15
CA VAL A 158 -0.34 17.72 0.82
C VAL A 158 -0.49 17.40 -0.67
N LEU A 159 -1.67 17.63 -1.27
CA LEU A 159 -1.90 17.38 -2.70
C LEU A 159 -1.02 18.27 -3.58
N ASP A 160 -0.78 19.53 -3.19
CA ASP A 160 0.13 20.45 -3.90
C ASP A 160 1.57 19.94 -3.88
N ILE A 161 2.04 19.43 -2.74
CA ILE A 161 3.37 18.82 -2.64
C ILE A 161 3.43 17.56 -3.50
N ILE A 162 2.43 16.69 -3.43
CA ILE A 162 2.36 15.47 -4.25
C ILE A 162 2.46 15.81 -5.75
N LYS A 163 1.74 16.84 -6.22
CA LYS A 163 1.83 17.33 -7.60
C LYS A 163 3.23 17.86 -7.92
N LYS A 164 3.77 18.73 -7.07
CA LYS A 164 5.08 19.38 -7.25
C LYS A 164 6.22 18.37 -7.41
N TYR A 165 6.19 17.27 -6.66
CA TYR A 165 7.21 16.21 -6.71
C TYR A 165 6.80 14.99 -7.52
N ASN A 166 5.63 15.02 -8.18
CA ASN A 166 5.06 13.92 -8.96
C ASN A 166 5.05 12.59 -8.18
N MET A 167 4.59 12.64 -6.94
CA MET A 167 4.51 11.48 -6.04
C MET A 167 3.24 10.67 -6.32
N VAL A 168 3.24 9.42 -5.88
CA VAL A 168 2.05 8.57 -5.86
C VAL A 168 1.23 8.88 -4.62
N LEU A 169 -0.02 9.28 -4.80
CA LEU A 169 -1.01 9.38 -3.72
C LEU A 169 -1.67 8.02 -3.52
N ALA A 170 -1.57 7.45 -2.32
CA ALA A 170 -2.28 6.22 -1.95
C ALA A 170 -3.36 6.54 -0.92
N THR A 171 -4.57 5.99 -1.08
CA THR A 171 -5.73 6.32 -0.24
C THR A 171 -5.59 5.87 1.21
N GLY A 172 -4.63 5.01 1.53
CA GLY A 172 -4.49 4.48 2.89
C GLY A 172 -5.77 3.76 3.31
N HIS A 173 -6.15 3.92 4.58
CA HIS A 173 -7.36 3.27 5.13
C HIS A 173 -8.49 4.26 5.38
N ILE A 174 -8.55 5.38 4.64
CA ILE A 174 -9.77 6.20 4.64
C ILE A 174 -10.96 5.33 4.22
N SER A 175 -12.17 5.63 4.72
CA SER A 175 -13.34 4.81 4.39
C SER A 175 -13.63 4.88 2.89
N LYS A 176 -14.38 3.90 2.37
CA LYS A 176 -14.84 3.96 0.97
C LYS A 176 -15.72 5.19 0.70
N GLU A 177 -16.52 5.64 1.67
CA GLU A 177 -17.36 6.82 1.52
C GLU A 177 -16.50 8.08 1.33
N ASP A 178 -15.42 8.19 2.10
CA ASP A 178 -14.46 9.27 1.96
C ASP A 178 -13.67 9.15 0.66
N GLY A 179 -13.21 7.95 0.32
CA GLY A 179 -12.42 7.71 -0.89
C GLY A 179 -13.20 7.91 -2.20
N LEU A 180 -14.48 7.54 -2.25
CA LEU A 180 -15.37 7.79 -3.39
C LEU A 180 -15.56 9.28 -3.68
N ARG A 181 -15.33 10.15 -2.69
CA ARG A 181 -15.34 11.61 -2.85
C ARG A 181 -13.93 12.17 -3.07
N PHE A 182 -12.95 11.63 -2.34
CA PHE A 182 -11.57 12.12 -2.33
C PHE A 182 -10.83 11.81 -3.63
N ILE A 183 -10.98 10.61 -4.20
CA ILE A 183 -10.28 10.22 -5.43
C ILE A 183 -10.68 11.11 -6.62
N PRO A 184 -11.99 11.34 -6.92
CA PRO A 184 -12.40 12.28 -7.94
C PRO A 184 -11.81 13.67 -7.74
N LEU A 185 -11.88 14.18 -6.50
CA LEU A 185 -11.38 15.50 -6.15
C LEU A 185 -9.87 15.59 -6.38
N ALA A 186 -9.08 14.65 -5.87
CA ALA A 186 -7.63 14.64 -6.02
C ALA A 186 -7.21 14.55 -7.50
N SER A 187 -7.91 13.74 -8.29
CA SER A 187 -7.70 13.61 -9.74
C SER A 187 -7.99 14.94 -10.46
N GLN A 188 -9.15 15.54 -10.23
CA GLN A 188 -9.55 16.83 -10.79
C GLN A 188 -8.64 17.99 -10.33
N TYR A 189 -8.10 17.89 -9.11
CA TYR A 189 -7.13 18.85 -8.56
C TYR A 189 -5.73 18.73 -9.19
N GLY A 190 -5.51 17.70 -10.02
CA GLY A 190 -4.31 17.53 -10.85
C GLY A 190 -3.32 16.48 -10.33
N VAL A 191 -3.68 15.65 -9.35
CA VAL A 191 -2.85 14.51 -8.95
C VAL A 191 -2.90 13.44 -10.03
N ARG A 192 -1.73 13.09 -10.59
CA ARG A 192 -1.63 12.20 -11.76
C ARG A 192 -1.57 10.71 -11.44
N ARG A 193 -1.09 10.38 -10.24
CA ARG A 193 -0.81 9.00 -9.81
C ARG A 193 -1.56 8.72 -8.52
N ILE A 194 -2.70 8.05 -8.64
CA ILE A 194 -3.57 7.73 -7.51
C ILE A 194 -3.68 6.22 -7.39
N VAL A 195 -3.41 5.71 -6.19
CA VAL A 195 -3.55 4.30 -5.83
C VAL A 195 -4.70 4.15 -4.84
N VAL A 196 -5.69 3.33 -5.20
CA VAL A 196 -6.67 2.83 -4.24
C VAL A 196 -6.01 1.69 -3.47
N THR A 197 -5.62 1.98 -2.24
CA THR A 197 -4.97 1.01 -1.34
C THR A 197 -5.93 -0.12 -1.04
N HIS A 198 -5.46 -1.38 -1.19
CA HIS A 198 -6.16 -2.64 -0.89
C HIS A 198 -7.70 -2.56 -0.82
N PRO A 199 -8.41 -2.36 -1.94
CA PRO A 199 -9.85 -2.06 -1.92
C PRO A 199 -10.71 -3.17 -1.29
N GLU A 200 -10.20 -4.40 -1.20
CA GLU A 200 -10.86 -5.55 -0.55
C GLU A 200 -10.63 -5.66 0.97
N PHE A 201 -9.78 -4.80 1.55
CA PHE A 201 -9.47 -4.88 2.96
C PHE A 201 -10.68 -4.51 3.82
N PRO A 202 -10.92 -5.16 4.99
CA PRO A 202 -12.14 -4.93 5.78
C PRO A 202 -12.37 -3.48 6.17
N SER A 203 -11.32 -2.67 6.26
CA SER A 203 -11.43 -1.24 6.56
C SER A 203 -11.88 -0.42 5.38
N THR A 204 -11.33 -0.66 4.19
CA THR A 204 -11.67 0.08 2.97
C THR A 204 -12.95 -0.48 2.33
N SER A 205 -12.99 -1.78 2.02
CA SER A 205 -14.16 -2.57 1.64
C SER A 205 -15.00 -1.97 0.49
N TYR A 206 -14.32 -1.57 -0.58
CA TYR A 206 -14.98 -1.11 -1.82
C TYR A 206 -15.64 -2.28 -2.53
N ARG A 207 -16.91 -2.11 -2.90
CA ARG A 207 -17.59 -3.03 -3.82
C ARG A 207 -16.97 -2.93 -5.20
N VAL A 208 -16.99 -4.01 -5.97
CA VAL A 208 -16.43 -4.02 -7.33
C VAL A 208 -17.08 -2.95 -8.21
N GLU A 209 -18.39 -2.73 -8.06
CA GLU A 209 -19.13 -1.71 -8.81
C GLU A 209 -18.71 -0.28 -8.40
N GLU A 210 -18.25 -0.09 -7.17
CA GLU A 210 -17.68 1.19 -6.70
C GLU A 210 -16.27 1.39 -7.29
N GLN A 211 -15.48 0.33 -7.42
CA GLN A 211 -14.17 0.36 -8.07
C GLN A 211 -14.29 0.71 -9.55
N VAL A 212 -15.22 0.10 -10.29
CA VAL A 212 -15.46 0.39 -11.71
C VAL A 212 -15.80 1.87 -11.94
N LYS A 213 -16.61 2.49 -11.06
CA LYS A 213 -16.93 3.92 -11.15
C LYS A 213 -15.72 4.83 -10.96
N LEU A 214 -14.70 4.37 -10.23
CA LEU A 214 -13.49 5.15 -10.02
C LEU A 214 -12.58 5.19 -11.25
N LEU A 215 -12.76 4.29 -12.23
CA LEU A 215 -11.96 4.25 -13.46
C LEU A 215 -11.98 5.57 -14.25
N ASP A 216 -13.08 6.32 -14.17
CA ASP A 216 -13.21 7.66 -14.80
C ASP A 216 -12.13 8.66 -14.34
N TYR A 217 -11.47 8.37 -13.21
CA TYR A 217 -10.45 9.21 -12.59
C TYR A 217 -9.03 8.64 -12.72
N ASN A 218 -8.86 7.59 -13.54
CA ASN A 218 -7.61 6.89 -13.83
C ASN A 218 -6.81 6.44 -12.58
N PRO A 219 -7.44 5.80 -11.58
CA PRO A 219 -6.73 5.23 -10.45
C PRO A 219 -6.06 3.90 -10.81
N VAL A 220 -5.09 3.51 -9.99
CA VAL A 220 -4.55 2.16 -9.94
C VAL A 220 -5.07 1.46 -8.69
N PHE A 221 -5.59 0.24 -8.80
CA PHE A 221 -6.03 -0.57 -7.68
C PHE A 221 -4.89 -1.47 -7.21
N GLU A 222 -4.49 -1.29 -5.94
CA GLU A 222 -3.48 -2.12 -5.30
C GLU A 222 -4.12 -3.36 -4.71
N ARG A 223 -3.87 -4.54 -5.30
CA ARG A 223 -4.35 -5.82 -4.79
C ARG A 223 -3.31 -6.39 -3.83
N CYS A 224 -3.62 -6.47 -2.54
CA CYS A 224 -2.68 -6.97 -1.53
C CYS A 224 -2.90 -8.45 -1.21
N PHE A 225 -1.88 -9.28 -1.42
CA PHE A 225 -1.85 -10.72 -1.16
C PHE A 225 -2.34 -11.10 0.24
N THR A 226 -1.92 -10.34 1.26
CA THR A 226 -2.30 -10.62 2.66
C THR A 226 -3.80 -10.69 2.86
N THR A 227 -4.60 -9.94 2.09
CA THR A 227 -6.04 -9.82 2.31
C THR A 227 -6.77 -11.14 2.06
N PRO A 228 -6.70 -11.76 0.86
CA PRO A 228 -7.28 -13.09 0.65
C PRO A 228 -6.49 -14.19 1.38
N PHE A 229 -5.16 -14.07 1.52
CA PHE A 229 -4.35 -15.09 2.20
C PHE A 229 -4.73 -15.25 3.69
N SER A 230 -4.98 -14.14 4.39
CA SER A 230 -5.43 -14.13 5.79
C SER A 230 -6.95 -14.30 5.94
N ARG A 231 -7.66 -14.66 4.86
CA ARG A 231 -9.12 -14.90 4.84
C ARG A 231 -9.96 -13.69 5.26
N LYS A 232 -9.43 -12.47 5.09
CA LYS A 232 -10.19 -11.22 5.29
C LYS A 232 -11.16 -10.94 4.13
N THR A 233 -10.86 -11.51 2.97
CA THR A 233 -11.72 -11.61 1.79
C THR A 233 -11.48 -12.96 1.12
N THR A 234 -12.22 -13.27 0.06
CA THR A 234 -11.99 -14.46 -0.76
C THR A 234 -11.11 -14.12 -1.97
N TRP A 235 -10.40 -15.10 -2.51
CA TRP A 235 -9.68 -14.96 -3.77
C TRP A 235 -10.61 -14.57 -4.92
N ASP A 236 -11.83 -15.13 -4.96
CA ASP A 236 -12.82 -14.83 -5.99
C ASP A 236 -13.20 -13.35 -6.04
N VAL A 237 -13.29 -12.67 -4.89
CA VAL A 237 -13.58 -11.22 -4.85
C VAL A 237 -12.42 -10.42 -5.44
N VAL A 238 -11.18 -10.77 -5.09
CA VAL A 238 -9.97 -10.12 -5.64
C VAL A 238 -9.88 -10.34 -7.15
N ILE A 239 -10.08 -11.58 -7.60
CA ILE A 239 -10.05 -11.97 -9.02
C ILE A 239 -11.14 -11.24 -9.81
N ARG A 240 -12.38 -11.19 -9.28
CA ARG A 240 -13.47 -10.42 -9.88
C ARG A 240 -13.11 -8.94 -9.96
N GLY A 241 -12.57 -8.36 -8.89
CA GLY A 241 -12.08 -6.98 -8.88
C GLY A 241 -11.10 -6.70 -10.02
N ILE A 242 -10.09 -7.55 -10.19
CA ILE A 242 -9.10 -7.43 -11.28
C ILE A 242 -9.78 -7.48 -12.65
N ARG A 243 -10.66 -8.46 -12.89
CA ARG A 243 -11.33 -8.63 -14.19
C ARG A 243 -12.22 -7.46 -14.55
N GLU A 244 -12.97 -6.95 -13.59
CA GLU A 244 -13.94 -5.86 -13.80
C GLU A 244 -13.26 -4.49 -13.89
N THR A 245 -12.09 -4.30 -13.26
CA THR A 245 -11.35 -3.03 -13.35
C THR A 245 -10.25 -3.01 -14.42
N GLY A 246 -9.95 -4.13 -15.08
CA GLY A 246 -8.99 -4.21 -16.18
C GLY A 246 -7.53 -4.34 -15.73
N ILE A 247 -6.76 -5.18 -16.43
CA ILE A 247 -5.36 -5.54 -16.08
C ILE A 247 -4.47 -4.30 -15.95
N GLU A 248 -4.65 -3.30 -16.81
CA GLU A 248 -3.88 -2.06 -16.86
C GLU A 248 -4.08 -1.14 -15.65
N ASN A 249 -5.19 -1.29 -14.92
CA ASN A 249 -5.52 -0.48 -13.75
C ASN A 249 -5.22 -1.20 -12.43
N ASN A 250 -4.50 -2.33 -12.46
CA ASN A 250 -4.20 -3.12 -11.27
C ASN A 250 -2.69 -3.29 -11.06
N VAL A 251 -2.28 -3.24 -9.80
CA VAL A 251 -0.94 -3.65 -9.36
C VAL A 251 -1.06 -4.70 -8.27
N LEU A 252 -0.16 -5.67 -8.26
CA LEU A 252 -0.12 -6.67 -7.19
C LEU A 252 0.93 -6.28 -6.16
N SER A 253 0.58 -6.40 -4.89
CA SER A 253 1.49 -6.14 -3.77
C SER A 253 1.30 -7.19 -2.70
N THR A 254 2.28 -7.33 -1.82
CA THR A 254 2.17 -8.38 -0.80
C THR A 254 1.50 -7.89 0.47
N ASP A 255 1.83 -6.68 0.94
CA ASP A 255 1.57 -6.18 2.31
C ASP A 255 2.18 -7.10 3.39
N LEU A 256 3.19 -7.88 3.02
CA LEU A 256 3.86 -8.86 3.88
C LEU A 256 5.02 -8.25 4.66
N GLY A 257 5.59 -9.07 5.55
CA GLY A 257 6.65 -8.67 6.47
C GLY A 257 6.38 -9.05 7.93
N GLN A 258 5.18 -9.52 8.22
CA GLN A 258 4.81 -9.98 9.56
C GLN A 258 5.59 -11.26 9.92
N PRO A 259 6.02 -11.45 11.18
CA PRO A 259 6.90 -12.56 11.56
C PRO A 259 6.35 -13.96 11.24
N THR A 260 5.03 -14.13 11.29
CA THR A 260 4.34 -15.41 11.10
C THR A 260 3.83 -15.64 9.68
N ALA A 261 3.97 -14.66 8.78
CA ALA A 261 3.50 -14.76 7.40
C ALA A 261 4.63 -15.26 6.47
N PRO A 262 4.33 -15.68 5.23
CA PRO A 262 5.35 -15.97 4.22
C PRO A 262 6.30 -14.79 3.99
N TYR A 263 7.47 -15.05 3.42
CA TYR A 263 8.33 -13.97 2.93
C TYR A 263 7.65 -13.22 1.77
N PRO A 264 7.89 -11.91 1.58
CA PRO A 264 7.27 -11.15 0.48
C PRO A 264 7.44 -11.80 -0.91
N VAL A 265 8.63 -12.30 -1.22
CA VAL A 265 8.91 -13.00 -2.48
C VAL A 265 8.05 -14.26 -2.63
N GLU A 266 7.94 -15.08 -1.57
CA GLU A 266 7.07 -16.26 -1.57
C GLU A 266 5.61 -15.88 -1.78
N GLY A 267 5.14 -14.82 -1.10
CA GLY A 267 3.80 -14.29 -1.26
C GLY A 267 3.50 -13.84 -2.69
N MET A 268 4.45 -13.17 -3.35
CA MET A 268 4.29 -12.74 -4.74
C MET A 268 4.21 -13.94 -5.70
N ILE A 269 5.05 -14.97 -5.50
CA ILE A 269 4.97 -16.23 -6.27
C ILE A 269 3.61 -16.89 -6.07
N MET A 270 3.16 -17.01 -4.82
CA MET A 270 1.85 -17.59 -4.49
C MET A 270 0.70 -16.77 -5.10
N PHE A 271 0.82 -15.45 -5.18
CA PHE A 271 -0.16 -14.59 -5.85
C PHE A 271 -0.22 -14.90 -7.35
N ALA A 272 0.93 -14.95 -8.03
CA ALA A 272 1.01 -15.30 -9.44
C ALA A 272 0.39 -16.69 -9.71
N GLN A 273 0.67 -17.69 -8.86
CA GLN A 273 0.06 -19.02 -8.97
C GLN A 273 -1.47 -18.96 -8.86
N LYS A 274 -2.01 -18.20 -7.90
CA LYS A 274 -3.46 -18.05 -7.71
C LYS A 274 -4.14 -17.43 -8.93
N LEU A 275 -3.46 -16.52 -9.61
CA LEU A 275 -3.98 -15.90 -10.84
C LEU A 275 -3.88 -16.84 -12.04
N LEU A 276 -2.79 -17.60 -12.20
CA LEU A 276 -2.70 -18.65 -13.22
C LEU A 276 -3.80 -19.69 -13.05
N GLU A 277 -4.05 -20.13 -11.81
CA GLU A 277 -5.15 -21.07 -11.48
C GLU A 277 -6.53 -20.47 -11.83
N ALA A 278 -6.68 -19.15 -11.70
CA ALA A 278 -7.88 -18.41 -12.07
C ALA A 278 -7.99 -18.12 -13.58
N GLY A 279 -7.05 -18.59 -14.39
CA GLY A 279 -7.08 -18.48 -15.85
C GLY A 279 -6.56 -17.16 -16.41
N PHE A 280 -5.83 -16.36 -15.63
CA PHE A 280 -5.05 -15.24 -16.20
C PHE A 280 -3.84 -15.78 -16.95
N SER A 281 -3.48 -15.13 -18.05
CA SER A 281 -2.25 -15.42 -18.78
C SER A 281 -1.00 -14.91 -18.06
N GLY A 282 0.16 -15.47 -18.40
CA GLY A 282 1.44 -15.01 -17.89
C GLY A 282 1.69 -13.53 -18.16
N ASP A 283 1.35 -13.05 -19.35
CA ASP A 283 1.53 -11.64 -19.75
C ASP A 283 0.65 -10.69 -18.92
N GLU A 284 -0.59 -11.07 -18.62
CA GLU A 284 -1.48 -10.27 -17.77
C GLU A 284 -0.95 -10.17 -16.34
N ILE A 285 -0.44 -11.28 -15.79
CA ILE A 285 0.14 -11.32 -14.45
C ILE A 285 1.43 -10.50 -14.40
N HIS A 286 2.33 -10.72 -15.37
CA HIS A 286 3.58 -9.98 -15.46
C HIS A 286 3.33 -8.47 -15.59
N ARG A 287 2.32 -8.08 -16.37
CA ARG A 287 1.92 -6.67 -16.48
C ARG A 287 1.53 -6.06 -15.13
N MET A 288 0.75 -6.76 -14.31
CA MET A 288 0.34 -6.26 -12.99
C MET A 288 1.46 -6.30 -11.93
N ILE A 289 2.45 -7.18 -12.09
CA ILE A 289 3.59 -7.32 -11.14
C ILE A 289 4.78 -6.44 -11.53
N ALA A 290 5.02 -6.20 -12.82
CA ALA A 290 6.22 -5.53 -13.32
C ALA A 290 5.90 -4.22 -14.05
N ASP A 291 5.10 -4.26 -15.12
CA ASP A 291 4.90 -3.09 -16.00
C ASP A 291 4.10 -1.97 -15.34
N ASN A 292 2.94 -2.28 -14.76
CA ASN A 292 2.09 -1.28 -14.13
C ASN A 292 2.79 -0.64 -12.91
N PRO A 293 3.44 -1.40 -12.00
CA PRO A 293 4.22 -0.81 -10.91
C PRO A 293 5.42 0.02 -11.40
N ARG A 294 6.14 -0.43 -12.44
CA ARG A 294 7.25 0.33 -13.04
C ARG A 294 6.76 1.68 -13.56
N LYS A 295 5.68 1.68 -14.34
CA LYS A 295 5.05 2.90 -14.84
C LYS A 295 4.65 3.81 -13.68
N LEU A 296 3.97 3.27 -12.67
CA LEU A 296 3.51 4.02 -11.50
C LEU A 296 4.66 4.70 -10.73
N LEU A 297 5.80 4.02 -10.58
CA LEU A 297 6.92 4.49 -9.75
C LEU A 297 7.92 5.35 -10.54
N GLU A 298 8.12 5.09 -11.82
CA GLU A 298 9.24 5.62 -12.62
C GLU A 298 8.83 6.57 -13.75
N GLU A 299 7.61 6.48 -14.28
CA GLU A 299 7.15 7.19 -15.50
C GLU A 299 6.09 8.24 -15.22
#